data_AF-L1Q4A3-F1
#
_entry.id   AF-L1Q4A3-F1
#
_cell.length_a   1.000
_cell.length_b   1.000
_cell.length_c   1.000
_cell.angle_alpha   90.00
_cell.angle_beta   90.00
_cell.angle_gamma   90.00
#
_symmetry.space_group_name_H-M   'P 1'
#
loop_
_entity.id
_entity.type
_entity.pdbx_description
1 polymer ?
#
loop_
_entity_poly.entity_id
_entity_poly.type
_entity_poly.pdbx_seq_one_letter_code
_entity_poly.pdbx_strand_id
1 'polypeptide(L)'
;MKKALIFLGLSLLFFSCGKKNNEQTNKTEVITGFVVDKEIITAHTTFHFVGKVRTSTYHPAKYYMYVANKEGTNKITIYENDYKEYNAGDYVKVTVKNE
;
A
#
# COMPACT_ATOMS: atom_id res chain seq x y z
N MET A 1 54.92 3.66 23.29
CA MET A 1 53.86 2.82 23.90
C MET A 1 53.53 3.36 25.29
N LYS A 2 52.31 3.85 25.50
CA LYS A 2 51.52 3.78 26.75
C LYS A 2 50.14 4.38 26.42
N LYS A 3 49.12 3.53 26.49
CA LYS A 3 47.73 3.82 26.15
C LYS A 3 47.05 4.45 27.36
N ALA A 4 46.34 5.55 27.17
CA ALA A 4 45.37 6.03 28.14
C ALA A 4 44.02 5.39 27.81
N LEU A 5 43.49 4.59 28.75
CA LEU A 5 42.07 4.26 28.83
C LEU A 5 41.28 5.56 29.01
N ILE A 6 40.03 5.54 28.55
CA ILE A 6 38.78 5.83 29.28
C ILE A 6 37.76 6.19 28.18
N PHE A 7 36.66 5.45 28.09
CA PHE A 7 35.29 5.98 28.16
C PHE A 7 34.30 4.86 27.85
N LEU A 8 33.92 4.19 28.95
CA LEU A 8 32.64 3.52 29.10
C LEU A 8 31.55 4.60 29.07
N GLY A 9 30.44 4.34 28.38
CA GLY A 9 29.18 5.06 28.59
C GLY A 9 28.89 6.18 27.60
N LEU A 10 28.18 5.83 26.52
CA LEU A 10 27.11 6.69 26.03
C LEU A 10 25.88 5.84 25.78
N SER A 11 25.27 5.48 26.90
CA SER A 11 23.89 5.05 27.01
C SER A 11 22.95 6.14 26.47
N LEU A 12 21.81 5.69 25.94
CA LEU A 12 20.60 6.47 25.66
C LEU A 12 20.72 7.55 24.58
N LEU A 13 20.54 7.16 23.33
CA LEU A 13 19.97 8.04 22.31
C LEU A 13 18.53 7.57 22.02
N PHE A 14 17.61 8.17 22.78
CA PHE A 14 16.27 8.61 22.36
C PHE A 14 15.39 7.61 21.61
N PHE A 15 14.66 6.77 22.36
CA PHE A 15 13.28 6.42 21.97
C PHE A 15 12.41 7.67 22.15
N SER A 16 12.53 8.62 21.23
CA SER A 16 11.51 9.64 21.04
C SER A 16 10.29 8.93 20.44
N CYS A 17 9.35 8.58 21.31
CA CYS A 17 7.98 8.21 20.96
C CYS A 17 7.29 9.47 20.41
N GLY A 18 7.73 9.91 19.24
CA GLY A 18 7.06 10.91 18.44
C GLY A 18 5.84 10.25 17.84
N LYS A 19 4.71 10.36 18.55
CA LYS A 19 3.37 10.16 18.02
C LYS A 19 3.25 11.11 16.83
N LYS A 20 3.59 10.63 15.63
CA LYS A 20 3.37 11.38 14.39
C LYS A 20 1.86 11.48 14.28
N ASN A 21 1.34 12.66 14.61
CA ASN A 21 0.00 13.06 14.26
C ASN A 21 -0.14 12.78 12.76
N ASN A 22 -0.90 11.74 12.44
CA ASN A 22 -1.30 11.46 11.07
C ASN A 22 -2.34 12.53 10.74
N GLU A 23 -1.87 13.72 10.37
CA GLU A 23 -2.68 14.64 9.59
C GLU A 23 -2.96 13.91 8.28
N GLN A 24 -4.12 13.24 8.25
CA GLN A 24 -4.72 12.62 7.09
C GLN A 24 -5.09 13.76 6.12
N THR A 25 -4.06 14.28 5.47
CA THR A 25 -4.20 15.10 4.30
C THR A 25 -4.73 14.15 3.23
N ASN A 26 -6.01 14.32 2.87
CA ASN A 26 -6.63 13.71 1.69
C ASN A 26 -5.88 14.20 0.44
N LYS A 27 -4.66 13.71 0.24
CA LYS A 27 -3.84 14.04 -0.91
C LYS A 27 -4.39 13.22 -2.06
N THR A 28 -4.98 13.95 -3.00
CA THR A 28 -5.28 13.41 -4.32
C THR A 28 -3.97 13.35 -5.08
N GLU A 29 -3.51 12.14 -5.39
CA GLU A 29 -2.28 11.91 -6.13
C GLU A 29 -2.62 11.59 -7.59
N VAL A 30 -1.84 12.14 -8.52
CA VAL A 30 -2.02 11.88 -9.95
C VAL A 30 -0.84 11.06 -10.43
N ILE A 31 -1.11 9.83 -10.87
CA ILE A 31 -0.12 8.90 -11.39
C ILE A 31 -0.24 8.89 -12.91
N THR A 32 0.85 9.18 -13.60
CA THR A 32 0.91 9.10 -15.06
C THR A 32 2.02 8.13 -15.45
N GLY A 33 1.74 7.20 -16.35
CA GLY A 33 2.71 6.18 -16.76
C GLY A 33 2.11 5.10 -17.66
N PHE A 34 2.87 4.03 -17.89
CA PHE A 34 2.44 2.90 -18.69
C PHE A 34 1.86 1.80 -17.82
N VAL A 35 0.74 1.22 -18.23
CA VAL A 35 0.18 0.01 -17.62
C VAL A 35 1.12 -1.15 -17.92
N VAL A 36 1.63 -1.80 -16.88
CA VAL A 36 2.53 -2.96 -17.03
C VAL A 36 1.86 -4.28 -16.71
N ASP A 37 0.87 -4.27 -15.82
CA ASP A 37 0.14 -5.47 -15.42
C ASP A 37 -1.21 -5.11 -14.77
N LYS A 38 -2.07 -6.10 -14.61
CA LYS A 38 -3.38 -6.00 -13.96
C LYS A 38 -3.67 -7.25 -13.13
N GLU A 39 -4.17 -7.06 -11.91
CA GLU A 39 -4.53 -8.15 -10.99
C GLU A 39 -6.00 -8.05 -10.57
N ILE A 40 -6.69 -9.18 -10.46
CA ILE A 40 -8.03 -9.27 -9.88
C ILE A 40 -8.01 -10.18 -8.64
N ILE A 41 -8.55 -9.67 -7.54
CA ILE A 41 -8.96 -10.50 -6.40
C ILE A 41 -10.45 -10.73 -6.57
N THR A 42 -10.84 -11.96 -6.91
CA THR A 42 -12.25 -12.32 -7.10
C THR A 42 -13.02 -12.22 -5.78
N ALA A 43 -14.31 -11.88 -5.89
CA ALA A 43 -15.20 -11.88 -4.73
C ALA A 43 -15.19 -13.25 -4.04
N HIS A 44 -15.15 -13.25 -2.71
CA HIS A 44 -15.09 -14.47 -1.92
C HIS A 44 -15.72 -14.27 -0.55
N THR A 45 -16.06 -15.37 0.11
CA THR A 45 -16.59 -15.35 1.48
C THR A 45 -15.63 -16.06 2.40
N THR A 46 -15.20 -15.40 3.47
CA THR A 46 -14.45 -16.04 4.54
C THR A 46 -15.39 -16.51 5.64
N PHE A 47 -15.11 -17.68 6.22
CA PHE A 47 -15.89 -18.25 7.30
C PHE A 47 -15.04 -18.34 8.55
N HIS A 48 -15.59 -17.90 9.68
CA HIS A 48 -14.97 -18.03 10.99
C HIS A 48 -15.86 -18.92 11.87
N PHE A 49 -15.23 -19.84 12.59
CA PHE A 49 -15.90 -20.79 13.47
C PHE A 49 -15.44 -20.57 14.91
N VAL A 50 -16.39 -20.30 15.82
CA VAL A 50 -16.15 -20.24 17.25
C VAL A 50 -17.09 -21.25 17.92
N GLY A 51 -16.54 -22.43 18.26
CA GLY A 51 -17.34 -23.55 18.74
C GLY A 51 -18.37 -24.01 17.70
N LYS A 52 -19.68 -23.90 18.04
CA LYS A 52 -20.80 -24.22 17.14
C LYS A 52 -21.30 -23.02 16.31
N VAL A 53 -20.80 -21.81 16.56
CA VAL A 53 -21.24 -20.60 15.84
C VAL A 53 -20.39 -20.41 14.59
N ARG A 54 -21.06 -20.23 13.45
CA ARG A 54 -20.44 -19.89 12.16
C ARG A 54 -20.78 -18.44 11.83
N THR A 55 -19.77 -17.62 11.58
CA THR A 55 -19.93 -16.29 10.99
C THR A 55 -19.28 -16.27 9.61
N SER A 56 -19.83 -15.45 8.72
CA SER A 56 -19.34 -15.28 7.36
C SER A 56 -19.14 -13.81 7.03
N THR A 57 -18.03 -13.49 6.37
CA THR A 57 -17.74 -12.15 5.87
C THR A 57 -17.62 -12.21 4.35
N TYR A 58 -18.44 -11.44 3.66
CA TYR A 58 -18.35 -11.28 2.21
C TYR A 58 -17.30 -10.21 1.87
N HIS A 59 -16.39 -10.54 0.96
CA HIS A 59 -15.39 -9.62 0.43
C HIS A 59 -15.71 -9.39 -1.05
N PRO A 60 -16.03 -8.15 -1.47
CA PRO A 60 -16.27 -7.84 -2.88
C PRO A 60 -14.98 -7.99 -3.69
N ALA A 61 -15.14 -8.14 -5.01
CA ALA A 61 -14.00 -8.19 -5.92
C ALA A 61 -13.19 -6.88 -5.85
N LYS A 62 -11.86 -7.00 -5.96
CA LYS A 62 -10.95 -5.85 -6.04
C LYS A 62 -10.14 -5.94 -7.32
N TYR A 63 -10.06 -4.82 -8.03
CA TYR A 63 -9.35 -4.70 -9.30
C TYR A 63 -8.15 -3.79 -9.10
N TYR A 64 -6.99 -4.27 -9.53
CA TYR A 64 -5.74 -3.54 -9.44
C TYR A 64 -5.11 -3.37 -10.81
N MET A 65 -4.48 -2.21 -11.00
CA MET A 65 -3.65 -1.92 -12.15
C MET A 65 -2.27 -1.49 -11.67
N TYR A 66 -1.24 -1.91 -12.40
CA TYR A 66 0.15 -1.58 -12.11
C TYR A 66 0.63 -0.58 -13.16
N VAL A 67 0.98 0.62 -12.72
CA VAL A 67 1.41 1.72 -13.60
C VAL A 67 2.87 2.05 -13.33
N ALA A 68 3.72 1.84 -14.32
CA ALA A 68 5.14 2.18 -14.28
C ALA A 68 5.39 3.61 -14.75
N ASN A 69 6.16 4.36 -13.96
CA ASN A 69 6.62 5.70 -14.26
C ASN A 69 8.12 5.84 -13.90
N LYS A 70 8.65 7.06 -13.95
CA LYS A 70 10.06 7.36 -13.63
C LYS A 70 10.45 7.04 -12.17
N GLU A 71 9.49 6.93 -11.27
CA GLU A 71 9.69 6.73 -9.82
C GLU A 71 9.56 5.26 -9.43
N GLY A 72 8.90 4.46 -10.25
CA GLY A 72 8.72 3.03 -10.04
C GLY A 72 7.39 2.53 -10.58
N THR A 73 6.96 1.36 -10.10
CA THR A 73 5.64 0.80 -10.43
C THR A 73 4.68 1.00 -9.26
N ASN A 74 3.55 1.63 -9.53
CA ASN A 74 2.52 1.91 -8.54
C ASN A 74 1.36 0.94 -8.70
N LYS A 75 0.94 0.30 -7.60
CA LYS A 75 -0.29 -0.51 -7.56
C LYS A 75 -1.46 0.39 -7.20
N ILE A 76 -2.44 0.49 -8.10
CA ILE A 76 -3.63 1.32 -7.91
C ILE A 76 -4.89 0.47 -7.92
N THR A 77 -5.83 0.78 -7.04
CA THR A 77 -7.18 0.21 -7.06
C THR A 77 -7.99 0.95 -8.11
N ILE A 78 -8.70 0.22 -8.97
CA ILE A 78 -9.53 0.76 -10.05
C ILE A 78 -10.92 0.12 -10.05
N TYR A 79 -11.84 0.68 -10.84
CA TYR A 79 -13.16 0.07 -11.05
C TYR A 79 -13.09 -1.07 -12.08
N GLU A 80 -14.09 -1.96 -12.04
CA GLU A 80 -14.19 -3.10 -12.95
C GLU A 80 -14.19 -2.67 -14.43
N ASN A 81 -14.86 -1.56 -14.75
CA ASN A 81 -14.93 -1.05 -16.11
C ASN A 81 -13.55 -0.61 -16.62
N ASP A 82 -12.81 0.14 -15.80
CA ASP A 82 -11.45 0.57 -16.11
C ASP A 82 -10.52 -0.64 -16.29
N TYR A 83 -10.71 -1.70 -15.49
CA TYR A 83 -9.93 -2.93 -15.60
C TYR A 83 -10.14 -3.64 -16.94
N LYS A 84 -11.36 -3.57 -17.50
CA LYS A 84 -11.70 -4.13 -18.82
C LYS A 84 -11.24 -3.25 -19.97
N GLU A 85 -11.18 -1.94 -19.76
CA GLU A 85 -10.81 -0.96 -20.78
C GLU A 85 -9.30 -0.91 -21.03
N TYR A 86 -8.49 -0.77 -19.96
CA TYR A 86 -7.04 -0.60 -20.09
C TYR A 86 -6.31 -1.93 -20.26
N ASN A 87 -5.27 -1.94 -21.08
CA ASN A 87 -4.40 -3.09 -21.35
C ASN A 87 -2.94 -2.78 -21.02
N ALA A 88 -2.14 -3.84 -20.84
CA ALA A 88 -0.69 -3.67 -20.69
C ALA A 88 -0.12 -2.99 -21.94
N GLY A 89 0.70 -1.95 -21.73
CA GLY A 89 1.23 -1.07 -22.78
C GLY A 89 0.50 0.27 -22.90
N ASP A 90 -0.70 0.42 -22.34
CA ASP A 90 -1.45 1.67 -22.42
C ASP A 90 -0.79 2.78 -21.59
N TYR A 91 -0.76 3.99 -22.12
CA TYR A 91 -0.31 5.17 -21.38
C TYR A 91 -1.51 5.86 -20.72
N VAL A 92 -1.50 5.92 -19.38
CA VAL A 92 -2.64 6.36 -18.58
C VAL A 92 -2.28 7.50 -17.63
N LYS A 93 -3.29 8.31 -17.28
CA LYS A 93 -3.24 9.32 -16.21
C LYS A 93 -4.36 9.04 -15.23
N VAL A 94 -4.02 8.49 -14.06
CA VAL A 94 -4.96 8.06 -13.04
C VAL A 94 -4.91 9.01 -11.85
N THR A 95 -6.08 9.41 -11.36
CA THR A 95 -6.22 10.18 -10.13
C THR A 95 -6.59 9.24 -8.99
N VAL A 96 -5.68 9.08 -8.03
CA VAL A 96 -5.85 8.22 -6.85
C VAL A 96 -6.26 9.10 -5.68
N LYS A 97 -7.37 8.74 -5.03
CA LYS A 97 -7.73 9.29 -3.72
C LYS A 97 -7.16 8.37 -2.66
N ASN A 98 -6.27 8.89 -1.81
CA ASN A 98 -5.88 8.19 -0.59
C ASN A 98 -7.06 8.24 0.39
N GLU A 99 -7.69 7.09 0.64
CA GLU A 99 -8.71 6.91 1.70
C GLU A 99 -8.05 6.84 3.09
#